data_AF-A0A485CUP9-F1
#
_entry.id   AF-A0A485CUP9-F1
#
_cell.length_a   1.000
_cell.length_b   1.000
_cell.length_c   1.000
_cell.angle_alpha   90.00
_cell.angle_beta   90.00
_cell.angle_gamma   90.00
#
_symmetry.space_group_name_H-M   'P 1'
#
loop_
_entity.id
_entity.type
_entity.pdbx_description
1 polymer ?
#
loop_
_entity_poly.entity_id
_entity_poly.type
_entity_poly.pdbx_seq_one_letter_code
_entity_poly.pdbx_strand_id
1 'polypeptide(L)' 'MTAAGYIMDKTLLSRSGIMRILKQLREAKYIILERGILVGINHLPTKD' A
#
# COMPACT_ATOMS: atom_id res chain seq x y z
N MET A 1 4.85 12.81 3.39
CA MET A 1 3.96 11.84 4.05
C MET A 1 4.11 10.49 3.34
N THR A 2 4.27 9.38 4.05
CA THR A 2 4.38 8.04 3.43
C THR A 2 2.99 7.40 3.31
N ALA A 3 2.82 6.47 2.37
CA ALA A 3 1.58 5.71 2.23
C ALA A 3 1.22 4.97 3.53
N ALA A 4 2.22 4.37 4.18
CA ALA A 4 2.03 3.71 5.47
C ALA A 4 1.62 4.69 6.58
N GLY A 5 2.19 5.89 6.61
CA GLY A 5 1.83 6.93 7.58
C GLY A 5 0.41 7.44 7.38
N TYR A 6 0.01 7.70 6.12
CA TYR A 6 -1.36 8.11 5.80
C TYR A 6 -2.39 7.05 6.19
N ILE A 7 -2.14 5.78 5.84
CA ILE A 7 -3.07 4.68 6.16
C ILE A 7 -3.18 4.49 7.68
N MET A 8 -2.06 4.60 8.41
CA MET A 8 -2.08 4.51 9.88
C MET A 8 -2.87 5.64 10.53
N ASP A 9 -2.81 6.85 9.97
CA ASP A 9 -3.62 7.99 10.45
C ASP A 9 -5.12 7.81 10.20
N LYS A 10 -5.50 7.06 9.15
CA LYS A 10 -6.89 6.85 8.73
C LYS A 10 -7.51 5.53 9.17
N THR A 11 -6.75 4.66 9.83
CA THR A 11 -7.20 3.32 10.21
C THR A 11 -6.64 2.92 11.57
N LEU A 12 -7.17 1.84 12.16
CA LEU A 12 -6.63 1.26 13.41
C LEU A 12 -5.57 0.16 13.14
N LEU A 13 -5.00 0.12 11.93
CA LEU A 13 -4.03 -0.91 11.56
C LEU A 13 -2.64 -0.59 12.10
N SER A 14 -1.96 -1.60 12.62
CA SER A 14 -0.58 -1.47 13.04
C SER A 14 0.36 -1.20 11.85
N ARG A 15 1.48 -0.52 12.10
CA ARG A 15 2.51 -0.26 11.08
C ARG A 15 2.98 -1.54 10.39
N SER A 16 3.19 -2.62 11.15
CA SER A 16 3.63 -3.91 10.60
C SER A 16 2.58 -4.55 9.70
N GLY A 17 1.30 -4.49 10.08
CA GLY A 17 0.19 -4.96 9.25
C GLY A 17 0.07 -4.20 7.93
N ILE A 18 0.14 -2.86 7.99
CA ILE A 18 0.10 -2.00 6.80
C ILE A 18 1.28 -2.30 5.88
N MET A 19 2.50 -2.40 6.42
CA MET A 19 3.70 -2.69 5.63
C MET A 19 3.63 -4.07 4.97
N ARG A 20 3.03 -5.08 5.64
CA ARG A 20 2.80 -6.41 5.04
C ARG A 20 1.89 -6.31 3.81
N ILE A 21 0.79 -5.57 3.90
CA ILE A 21 -0.17 -5.39 2.80
C ILE A 21 0.49 -4.61 1.65
N LEU A 22 1.13 -3.47 1.93
CA LEU A 22 1.81 -2.66 0.93
C LEU A 22 2.91 -3.44 0.20
N LYS A 23 3.66 -4.29 0.93
CA LYS A 23 4.66 -5.18 0.33
C LYS A 23 4.01 -6.14 -0.65
N GLN A 24 2.95 -6.84 -0.26
CA GLN A 24 2.23 -7.78 -1.13
C GLN A 24 1.67 -7.10 -2.38
N LEU A 25 1.05 -5.92 -2.23
CA LEU A 25 0.53 -5.15 -3.38
C LEU A 25 1.63 -4.72 -4.34
N ARG A 26 2.79 -4.28 -3.81
CA ARG A 26 3.94 -3.90 -4.63
C ARG A 26 4.54 -5.10 -5.35
N GLU A 27 4.71 -6.23 -4.67
CA GLU A 27 5.27 -7.46 -5.25
C GLU A 27 4.37 -8.03 -6.36
N ALA A 28 3.05 -7.98 -6.17
CA ALA A 28 2.07 -8.32 -7.18
C ALA A 28 1.90 -7.24 -8.28
N LYS A 29 2.71 -6.17 -8.25
CA LYS A 29 2.71 -5.06 -9.20
C LYS A 29 1.37 -4.32 -9.30
N TYR A 30 0.58 -4.32 -8.23
CA TYR A 30 -0.67 -3.57 -8.14
C TYR A 30 -0.46 -2.08 -7.84
N ILE A 31 0.63 -1.74 -7.15
CA ILE A 31 0.96 -0.36 -6.80
C ILE A 31 2.44 -0.06 -7.07
N ILE A 32 2.74 1.21 -7.29
CA ILE A 32 4.10 1.74 -7.42
C ILE A 32 4.38 2.61 -6.19
N LEU A 33 5.41 2.23 -5.42
CA LEU A 33 5.90 2.97 -4.27
C LEU A 33 7.31 3.47 -4.53
N GLU A 34 7.52 4.78 -4.40
CA GLU A 34 8.84 5.42 -4.49
C GLU A 34 9.18 6.10 -3.17
N ARG A 35 10.27 5.65 -2.51
CA ARG A 35 10.69 6.14 -1.18
C ARG A 35 9.54 6.17 -0.14
N GLY A 36 8.61 5.22 -0.26
CA GLY A 36 7.45 5.09 0.62
C GLY A 36 6.23 5.96 0.24
N ILE A 37 6.28 6.67 -0.88
CA ILE A 37 5.17 7.46 -1.45
C ILE A 37 4.47 6.61 -2.51
N LEU A 38 3.12 6.60 -2.49
CA LEU A 38 2.32 5.98 -3.55
C LEU A 38 2.29 6.90 -4.76
N VAL A 39 2.87 6.45 -5.87
CA VAL A 39 2.98 7.24 -7.12
C VAL A 39 2.17 6.66 -8.27
N GLY A 40 1.66 5.44 -8.13
CA GLY A 40 0.82 4.81 -9.14
C GLY A 40 0.03 3.62 -8.62
N ILE A 41 -1.13 3.39 -9.23
CA ILE A 41 -1.99 2.23 -9.04
C ILE A 41 -2.20 1.60 -10.42
N ASN A 42 -1.91 0.30 -10.55
CA ASN A 42 -2.08 -0.47 -11.77
C ASN A 42 -3.45 -1.18 -11.77
N HIS A 43 -3.62 -2.20 -12.62
CA HIS A 43 -4.84 -3.01 -12.65
C HIS A 43 -4.98 -3.83 -11.36
N LEU A 44 -5.86 -3.39 -10.46
CA LEU A 44 -6.29 -4.18 -9.31
C LEU A 44 -7.09 -5.40 -9.80
N PRO A 45 -6.98 -6.54 -9.11
CA PRO A 45 -7.74 -7.71 -9.51
C PRO A 45 -9.22 -7.36 -9.40
N THR A 46 -9.96 -7.60 -10.48
CA THR A 46 -11.42 -7.53 -10.45
C THR A 46 -11.91 -8.65 -9.53
N LYS A 47 -12.94 -8.34 -8.74
CA LYS A 47 -13.62 -9.37 -7.97
C LYS A 47 -14.49 -10.15 -8.97
N ASP A 48 -14.05 -11.35 -9.31
CA ASP A 48 -14.88 -12.33 -10.04
C ASP A 48 -16.09 -12.76 -9.19
#